data_AF-A0A389MNN5-F1
#
_entry.id   AF-A0A389MNN5-F1
#
_cell.length_a   1.000
_cell.length_b   1.000
_cell.length_c   1.000
_cell.angle_alpha   90.00
_cell.angle_beta   90.00
_cell.angle_gamma   90.00
#
_symmetry.space_group_name_H-M   'P 1'
#
loop_
_entity.id
_entity.type
_entity.pdbx_description
1 polymer ?
#
loop_
_entity_poly.entity_id
_entity_poly.type
_entity_poly.pdbx_seq_one_letter_code
_entity_poly.pdbx_strand_id
1 'polypeptide(L)'
;MKSVRQQIGAMARRWPTFEVAEQSTTHALWFGGLIGVERSHRLSLEFALPDHRDGKGMSARFPVVRVLSPRLILKPNTAEEAPLPHVYFEEPDTTLSPLCLFDPSKSEWSHDDLVAHTTVPWAADWLACYEGWLATGRWHGGGRHGRGAHKDTMEE
;
A
#
# COMPACT_ATOMS: atom_id res chain seq x y z
N MET A 1 -0.12 11.70 -17.41
CA MET A 1 0.59 10.95 -16.37
C MET A 1 1.85 11.67 -15.93
N LYS A 2 2.16 11.68 -14.63
CA LYS A 2 3.44 12.15 -14.10
C LYS A 2 4.54 11.15 -14.42
N SER A 3 5.61 11.64 -15.02
CA SER A 3 6.81 10.85 -15.28
C SER A 3 7.49 10.39 -13.99
N VAL A 4 8.28 9.33 -14.07
CA VAL A 4 9.12 8.86 -12.95
C VAL A 4 10.01 9.97 -12.40
N ARG A 5 10.63 10.78 -13.27
CA ARG A 5 11.45 11.92 -12.84
C ARG A 5 10.66 12.93 -12.01
N GLN A 6 9.41 13.20 -12.37
CA GLN A 6 8.54 14.09 -11.59
C GLN A 6 8.17 13.47 -10.25
N GLN A 7 7.90 12.16 -10.20
CA GLN A 7 7.65 11.43 -8.94
C GLN A 7 8.85 11.51 -8.00
N ILE A 8 10.05 11.19 -8.50
CA ILE A 8 11.31 11.26 -7.73
C ILE A 8 11.55 12.67 -7.19
N GLY A 9 11.39 13.69 -8.04
CA GLY A 9 11.58 15.09 -7.62
C GLY A 9 10.58 15.51 -6.54
N ALA A 10 9.33 15.04 -6.59
CA ALA A 10 8.34 15.31 -5.56
C ALA A 10 8.64 14.57 -4.25
N MET A 11 9.03 13.30 -4.33
CA MET A 11 9.45 12.49 -3.17
C MET A 11 10.64 13.14 -2.46
N ALA A 12 11.69 13.51 -3.18
CA ALA A 12 12.88 14.13 -2.59
C ALA A 12 12.57 15.45 -1.85
N ARG A 13 11.58 16.23 -2.32
CA ARG A 13 11.19 17.49 -1.66
C ARG A 13 10.34 17.30 -0.42
N ARG A 14 9.46 16.29 -0.40
CA ARG A 14 8.45 16.13 0.67
C ARG A 14 8.78 15.02 1.66
N TRP A 15 9.44 13.98 1.20
CA TRP A 15 9.79 12.78 1.95
C TRP A 15 11.28 12.47 1.73
N PRO A 16 12.19 13.36 2.17
CA PRO A 16 13.63 13.21 1.91
C PRO A 16 14.26 11.96 2.56
N THR A 17 13.55 11.33 3.50
CA THR A 17 13.94 10.05 4.13
C THR A 17 13.58 8.82 3.29
N PHE A 18 12.83 8.99 2.19
CA PHE A 18 12.59 7.94 1.21
C PHE A 18 13.68 7.98 0.13
N GLU A 19 14.60 7.04 0.22
CA GLU A 19 15.73 6.90 -0.69
C GLU A 19 15.32 6.13 -1.94
N VAL A 20 15.74 6.59 -3.12
CA VAL A 20 15.55 5.86 -4.38
C VAL A 20 16.51 4.66 -4.38
N ALA A 21 15.98 3.45 -4.43
CA ALA A 21 16.75 2.22 -4.52
C ALA A 21 16.98 1.80 -5.97
N GLU A 22 15.93 1.90 -6.79
CA GLU A 22 15.97 1.56 -8.23
C GLU A 22 15.17 2.60 -9.01
N GLN A 23 15.61 2.89 -10.24
CA GLN A 23 14.89 3.78 -11.14
C GLN A 23 15.15 3.44 -12.61
N SER A 24 14.14 3.68 -13.43
CA SER A 24 14.20 3.67 -14.88
C SER A 24 13.37 4.83 -15.44
N THR A 25 13.12 4.83 -16.75
CA THR A 25 12.21 5.80 -17.38
C THR A 25 10.75 5.54 -17.03
N THR A 26 10.39 4.31 -16.68
CA THR A 26 9.01 3.86 -16.44
C THR A 26 8.77 3.35 -15.03
N HIS A 27 9.81 3.14 -14.22
CA HIS A 27 9.71 2.57 -12.88
C HIS A 27 10.58 3.30 -11.86
N ALA A 28 10.14 3.33 -10.61
CA ALA A 28 11.00 3.67 -9.48
C ALA A 28 10.57 2.90 -8.21
N LEU A 29 11.58 2.55 -7.42
CA LEU A 29 11.46 1.91 -6.11
C LEU A 29 12.14 2.78 -5.06
N TRP A 30 11.45 3.04 -3.97
CA TRP A 30 11.98 3.73 -2.80
C TRP A 30 11.97 2.83 -1.57
N PHE A 31 12.90 3.09 -0.66
CA PHE A 31 12.81 2.64 0.72
C PHE A 31 12.80 3.83 1.66
N GLY A 32 11.93 3.81 2.66
CA GLY A 32 11.85 4.92 3.62
C GLY A 32 11.19 4.52 4.93
N GLY A 33 11.25 5.44 5.89
CA GLY A 33 10.63 5.29 7.20
C GLY A 33 9.35 6.12 7.32
N LEU A 34 8.32 5.54 7.92
CA LEU A 34 7.12 6.25 8.40
C LEU A 34 6.87 5.88 9.86
N ILE A 35 6.26 6.80 10.60
CA ILE A 35 5.77 6.55 11.95
C ILE A 35 4.25 6.40 11.82
N GLY A 36 3.67 5.36 12.42
CA GLY A 36 2.22 5.24 12.56
C GLY A 36 1.72 6.21 13.62
N VAL A 37 1.36 5.72 14.80
CA VAL A 37 1.10 6.56 15.98
C VAL A 37 2.39 6.71 16.80
N GLU A 38 3.02 5.59 17.13
CA GLU A 38 4.21 5.57 18.00
C GLU A 38 5.38 4.78 17.41
N ARG A 39 5.11 3.87 16.47
CA ARG A 39 6.12 2.93 15.99
C ARG A 39 6.67 3.34 14.63
N SER A 40 7.99 3.34 14.53
CA SER A 40 8.68 3.50 13.25
C SER A 40 8.60 2.22 12.43
N HIS A 41 8.24 2.37 11.16
CA HIS A 41 8.12 1.33 10.17
C HIS A 41 9.01 1.67 8.97
N ARG A 42 9.74 0.68 8.46
CA ARG A 42 10.45 0.75 7.19
C ARG A 42 9.58 0.14 6.11
N LEU A 43 9.42 0.87 5.01
CA LEU A 43 8.55 0.48 3.90
C LEU A 43 9.32 0.46 2.58
N SER A 44 8.82 -0.30 1.62
CA SER A 44 9.07 -0.04 0.21
C SER A 44 7.89 0.67 -0.44
N LEU A 45 8.17 1.51 -1.42
CA LEU A 45 7.17 2.11 -2.32
C LEU A 45 7.63 1.89 -3.74
N GLU A 46 6.78 1.30 -4.58
CA GLU A 46 7.04 1.05 -5.99
C GLU A 46 6.03 1.82 -6.84
N PHE A 47 6.50 2.54 -7.85
CA PHE A 47 5.66 3.22 -8.84
C PHE A 47 6.10 2.81 -10.24
N ALA A 48 5.13 2.40 -11.08
CA ALA A 48 5.38 2.15 -12.49
C ALA A 48 4.34 2.84 -13.38
N LEU A 49 4.82 3.35 -14.52
CA LEU A 49 3.97 3.74 -15.63
C LEU A 49 3.46 2.48 -16.35
N PRO A 50 2.24 2.49 -16.89
CA PRO A 50 1.77 1.40 -17.73
C PRO A 50 2.65 1.33 -18.99
N ASP A 51 3.49 0.31 -19.11
CA ASP A 51 4.15 -0.03 -20.37
C ASP A 51 3.24 -1.02 -21.13
N HIS A 52 3.07 -0.80 -22.43
CA HIS A 52 2.25 -1.63 -23.31
C HIS A 52 2.78 -3.07 -23.46
N ARG A 53 3.98 -3.37 -22.95
CA ARG A 53 4.64 -4.68 -23.11
C ARG A 53 4.42 -5.65 -21.94
N ASP A 54 4.26 -5.17 -20.71
CA ASP A 54 4.26 -6.00 -19.48
C ASP A 54 3.11 -5.65 -18.50
N GLY A 55 1.96 -5.25 -19.04
CA GLY A 55 0.81 -4.69 -18.30
C GLY A 55 0.05 -5.63 -17.34
N LYS A 56 0.71 -6.51 -16.58
CA LYS A 56 0.04 -7.38 -15.59
C LYS A 56 0.44 -7.16 -14.13
N GLY A 57 1.51 -6.42 -13.85
CA GLY A 57 1.92 -6.09 -12.48
C GLY A 57 0.93 -5.18 -11.75
N MET A 58 0.84 -5.30 -10.43
CA MET A 58 0.06 -4.38 -9.58
C MET A 58 0.62 -2.96 -9.65
N SER A 59 1.96 -2.82 -9.69
CA SER A 59 2.67 -1.53 -9.76
C SER A 59 2.40 -0.72 -11.02
N ALA A 60 1.99 -1.37 -12.11
CA ALA A 60 1.56 -0.70 -13.35
C ALA A 60 0.16 -0.07 -13.23
N ARG A 61 -0.68 -0.59 -12.31
CA ARG A 61 -2.06 -0.12 -12.09
C ARG A 61 -2.12 0.95 -11.01
N PHE A 62 -1.32 0.81 -9.96
CA PHE A 62 -1.24 1.76 -8.85
C PHE A 62 0.06 1.60 -8.07
N PRO A 63 0.45 2.58 -7.25
CA PRO A 63 1.67 2.50 -6.44
C PRO A 63 1.56 1.39 -5.40
N VAL A 64 2.58 0.56 -5.29
CA VAL A 64 2.60 -0.59 -4.38
C VAL A 64 3.45 -0.25 -3.16
N VAL A 65 2.87 -0.36 -1.97
CA VAL A 65 3.57 -0.12 -0.70
C VAL A 65 3.59 -1.40 0.11
N ARG A 66 4.75 -1.74 0.71
CA ARG A 66 4.88 -2.89 1.61
C ARG A 66 5.59 -2.47 2.89
N VAL A 67 5.16 -3.01 4.03
CA VAL A 67 5.85 -2.85 5.31
C VAL A 67 6.92 -3.93 5.43
N LEU A 68 8.17 -3.51 5.57
CA LEU A 68 9.33 -4.41 5.60
C LEU A 68 9.77 -4.73 7.04
N SER A 69 9.70 -3.73 7.92
CA SER A 69 10.09 -3.87 9.32
C SER A 69 9.35 -2.85 10.18
N PRO A 70 8.85 -3.22 11.37
CA PRO A 70 8.63 -4.61 11.80
C PRO A 70 7.74 -5.37 10.81
N ARG A 71 7.85 -6.71 10.76
CA ARG A 71 6.91 -7.53 9.99
C ARG A 71 5.49 -7.35 10.53
N LEU A 72 4.52 -7.35 9.63
CA LEU A 72 3.10 -7.32 10.01
C LEU A 72 2.74 -8.55 10.85
N ILE A 73 1.88 -8.34 11.84
CA ILE A 73 1.41 -9.36 12.77
C ILE A 73 0.02 -9.78 12.32
N LEU A 74 -0.11 -11.05 11.95
CA LEU A 74 -1.40 -11.64 11.61
C LEU A 74 -2.20 -11.88 12.89
N LYS A 75 -3.48 -11.49 12.88
CA LYS A 75 -4.43 -11.83 13.96
C LYS A 75 -5.64 -12.56 13.35
N PRO A 76 -5.50 -13.86 13.04
CA PRO A 76 -6.54 -14.64 12.33
C PRO A 76 -7.86 -14.75 13.10
N ASN A 77 -7.83 -14.60 14.42
CA ASN A 77 -9.00 -14.71 15.29
C ASN A 77 -9.61 -13.34 15.67
N THR A 78 -9.35 -12.30 14.88
CA THR A 78 -9.95 -10.97 15.09
C THR A 78 -11.31 -10.90 14.42
N ALA A 79 -12.27 -10.23 15.06
CA ALA A 79 -13.64 -10.13 14.55
C ALA A 79 -13.75 -9.29 13.27
N GLU A 80 -12.89 -8.30 13.09
CA GLU A 80 -12.87 -7.40 11.94
C GLU A 80 -11.53 -7.50 11.20
N GLU A 81 -11.58 -7.56 9.87
CA GLU A 81 -10.42 -7.40 8.98
C GLU A 81 -9.25 -8.38 9.27
N ALA A 82 -9.57 -9.65 9.57
CA ALA A 82 -8.60 -10.72 9.77
C ALA A 82 -8.14 -11.35 8.43
N PRO A 83 -6.92 -11.94 8.37
CA PRO A 83 -5.86 -11.91 9.39
C PRO A 83 -5.03 -10.62 9.38
N LEU A 84 -5.17 -9.78 8.34
CA LEU A 84 -4.55 -8.47 8.21
C LEU A 84 -5.55 -7.51 7.54
N PRO A 85 -5.69 -6.28 8.05
CA PRO A 85 -6.60 -5.33 7.47
C PRO A 85 -6.03 -4.72 6.19
N HIS A 86 -6.88 -4.56 5.19
CA HIS A 86 -6.57 -3.70 4.05
C HIS A 86 -5.23 -3.97 3.36
N VAL A 87 -4.99 -5.23 2.99
CA VAL A 87 -3.86 -5.67 2.16
C VAL A 87 -4.34 -6.48 0.96
N TYR A 88 -3.54 -6.51 -0.10
CA TYR A 88 -3.68 -7.48 -1.18
C TYR A 88 -2.83 -8.70 -0.83
N PHE A 89 -3.46 -9.76 -0.31
CA PHE A 89 -2.74 -10.96 0.13
C PHE A 89 -1.87 -11.55 -0.98
N GLU A 90 -0.58 -11.68 -0.70
CA GLU A 90 0.40 -12.30 -1.58
C GLU A 90 1.14 -13.42 -0.84
N GLU A 91 1.20 -14.60 -1.46
CA GLU A 91 2.01 -15.74 -1.01
C GLU A 91 3.41 -15.68 -1.63
N PRO A 92 4.45 -16.27 -1.01
CA PRO A 92 4.41 -17.14 0.18
C PRO A 92 4.50 -16.40 1.52
N ASP A 93 4.67 -15.08 1.52
CA ASP A 93 4.87 -14.29 2.74
C ASP A 93 3.82 -13.18 2.83
N THR A 94 2.69 -13.52 3.44
CA THR A 94 1.57 -12.58 3.62
C THR A 94 1.93 -11.38 4.48
N THR A 95 3.02 -11.41 5.26
CA THR A 95 3.49 -10.24 6.03
C THR A 95 4.08 -9.15 5.15
N LEU A 96 4.39 -9.45 3.88
CA LEU A 96 4.86 -8.54 2.85
C LEU A 96 3.77 -8.20 1.81
N SER A 97 2.52 -8.50 2.10
CA SER A 97 1.39 -8.16 1.22
C SER A 97 1.32 -6.65 0.96
N PRO A 98 1.11 -6.21 -0.29
CA PRO A 98 0.85 -4.80 -0.62
C PRO A 98 -0.29 -4.20 0.18
N LEU A 99 -0.11 -2.97 0.65
CA LEU A 99 -1.17 -2.22 1.33
C LEU A 99 -2.27 -1.80 0.34
N CYS A 100 -3.53 -1.93 0.76
CA CYS A 100 -4.68 -1.36 0.08
C CYS A 100 -4.93 0.05 0.64
N LEU A 101 -4.38 1.06 -0.03
CA LEU A 101 -4.33 2.45 0.48
C LEU A 101 -5.49 3.33 0.05
N PHE A 102 -6.22 2.95 -1.01
CA PHE A 102 -7.33 3.72 -1.57
C PHE A 102 -8.29 2.79 -2.30
N ASP A 103 -9.49 3.27 -2.62
CA ASP A 103 -10.50 2.54 -3.37
C ASP A 103 -10.38 2.86 -4.88
N PRO A 104 -9.90 1.91 -5.71
CA PRO A 104 -9.75 2.15 -7.14
C PRO A 104 -11.09 2.47 -7.84
N SER A 105 -12.22 2.02 -7.28
CA SER A 105 -13.55 2.26 -7.85
C SER A 105 -14.05 3.69 -7.67
N LYS A 106 -13.43 4.45 -6.76
CA LYS A 106 -13.77 5.85 -6.48
C LYS A 106 -12.89 6.86 -7.23
N SER A 107 -12.00 6.39 -8.10
CA SER A 107 -11.07 7.25 -8.84
C SER A 107 -10.24 8.17 -7.93
N GLU A 108 -9.90 7.71 -6.72
CA GLU A 108 -9.13 8.47 -5.73
C GLU A 108 -7.67 8.69 -6.15
N TRP A 109 -7.19 7.89 -7.12
CA TRP A 109 -5.84 7.96 -7.64
C TRP A 109 -5.80 7.70 -9.14
N SER A 110 -4.91 8.40 -9.82
CA SER A 110 -4.51 8.19 -11.21
C SER A 110 -3.00 8.37 -11.37
N HIS A 111 -2.45 7.95 -12.51
CA HIS A 111 -1.04 8.21 -12.83
C HIS A 111 -0.71 9.70 -13.02
N ASP A 112 -1.70 10.61 -12.98
CA ASP A 112 -1.48 12.06 -12.93
C ASP A 112 -1.22 12.60 -11.52
N ASP A 113 -1.39 11.77 -10.49
CA ASP A 113 -1.15 12.12 -9.10
C ASP A 113 0.30 11.83 -8.67
N LEU A 114 0.81 12.67 -7.77
CA LEU A 114 2.14 12.48 -7.20
C LEU A 114 2.03 11.56 -5.98
N VAL A 115 2.79 10.46 -5.96
CA VAL A 115 2.77 9.49 -4.84
C VAL A 115 3.20 10.13 -3.51
N ALA A 116 4.02 11.18 -3.59
CA ALA A 116 4.40 12.00 -2.44
C ALA A 116 3.22 12.72 -1.76
N HIS A 117 2.14 13.00 -2.51
CA HIS A 117 0.96 13.74 -2.00
C HIS A 117 -0.23 12.84 -1.72
N THR A 118 -0.22 11.61 -2.23
CA THR A 118 -1.31 10.64 -2.09
C THR A 118 -0.85 9.42 -1.31
N THR A 119 -0.06 8.55 -1.95
CA THR A 119 0.37 7.24 -1.45
C THR A 119 1.11 7.28 -0.14
N VAL A 120 2.10 8.17 0.03
CA VAL A 120 2.91 8.20 1.27
C VAL A 120 2.08 8.66 2.47
N PRO A 121 1.29 9.76 2.41
CA PRO A 121 0.32 10.09 3.45
C PRO A 121 -0.65 8.95 3.77
N TRP A 122 -1.25 8.30 2.75
CA TRP A 122 -2.19 7.21 2.98
C TRP A 122 -1.54 6.00 3.64
N ALA A 123 -0.27 5.70 3.33
CA ALA A 123 0.48 4.66 4.01
C ALA A 123 0.70 4.98 5.49
N ALA A 124 0.94 6.26 5.84
CA ALA A 124 1.05 6.68 7.23
C ALA A 124 -0.30 6.53 7.98
N ASP A 125 -1.41 6.94 7.35
CA ASP A 125 -2.76 6.76 7.90
C ASP A 125 -3.09 5.28 8.11
N TRP A 126 -2.74 4.43 7.14
CA TRP A 126 -2.89 2.98 7.25
C TRP A 126 -2.10 2.42 8.45
N LEU A 127 -0.85 2.84 8.65
CA LEU A 127 -0.02 2.41 9.78
C LEU A 127 -0.63 2.81 11.12
N ALA A 128 -1.15 4.04 11.23
CA ALA A 128 -1.83 4.48 12.45
C ALA A 128 -3.09 3.65 12.75
N CYS A 129 -3.88 3.33 11.72
CA CYS A 129 -5.06 2.48 11.86
C CYS A 129 -4.70 1.03 12.21
N TYR A 130 -3.61 0.51 11.62
CA TYR A 130 -3.08 -0.82 11.89
C TYR A 130 -2.60 -0.95 13.34
N GLU A 131 -1.90 0.05 13.88
CA GLU A 131 -1.51 0.07 15.30
C GLU A 131 -2.75 0.04 16.22
N GLY A 132 -3.79 0.82 15.89
CA GLY A 132 -5.08 0.77 16.60
C GLY A 132 -5.79 -0.58 16.50
N TRP A 133 -5.75 -1.22 15.32
CA TRP A 133 -6.31 -2.56 15.10
C TRP A 133 -5.53 -3.65 15.85
N LEU A 134 -4.20 -3.53 15.95
CA LEU A 134 -3.40 -4.43 16.79
C LEU A 134 -3.85 -4.35 18.25
N ALA A 135 -4.09 -3.14 18.77
CA ALA A 135 -4.50 -2.90 20.15
C ALA A 135 -5.95 -3.34 20.44
N THR A 136 -6.88 -3.06 19.54
CA THR A 136 -8.33 -3.18 19.82
C THR A 136 -9.01 -4.34 19.08
N GLY A 137 -8.41 -4.83 17.99
CA GLY A 137 -9.05 -5.75 17.07
C GLY A 137 -10.15 -5.14 16.20
N ARG A 138 -10.27 -3.81 16.18
CA ARG A 138 -11.25 -3.08 15.36
C ARG A 138 -10.54 -2.20 14.35
N TRP A 139 -11.05 -2.19 13.12
CA TRP A 139 -10.44 -1.38 12.07
C TRP A 139 -11.15 -0.02 11.96
N HIS A 140 -10.37 1.06 12.06
CA HIS A 140 -10.87 2.43 12.02
C HIS A 140 -10.41 3.20 10.77
N GLY A 141 -9.72 2.54 9.85
CA GLY A 141 -9.22 3.15 8.62
C GLY A 141 -10.27 3.28 7.52
N GLY A 142 -9.95 4.11 6.52
CA GLY A 142 -10.71 4.21 5.27
C GLY A 142 -10.43 3.07 4.29
N GLY A 143 -11.07 3.14 3.11
CA GLY A 143 -11.01 2.11 2.07
C GLY A 143 -12.17 1.12 2.19
N ARG A 144 -12.81 0.76 1.07
CA ARG A 144 -13.68 -0.42 1.02
C ARG A 144 -12.97 -1.44 0.18
N HIS A 145 -12.78 -2.64 0.71
CA HIS A 145 -12.56 -3.79 -0.16
C HIS A 145 -13.85 -3.97 -0.96
N GLY A 146 -13.77 -3.95 -2.29
CA GLY A 146 -14.83 -4.54 -3.09
C GLY A 146 -14.98 -5.98 -2.59
N ARG A 147 -16.16 -6.33 -2.05
CA ARG A 147 -16.46 -7.71 -1.65
C ARG A 147 -16.26 -8.60 -2.88
N GLY A 148 -15.09 -9.20 -3.00
CA GLY A 148 -14.84 -10.30 -3.91
C GLY A 148 -15.53 -11.54 -3.34
N ALA A 149 -16.76 -11.77 -3.79
CA ALA A 149 -17.49 -13.04 -3.78
C ALA A 149 -17.07 -14.06 -2.69
N HIS A 150 -17.60 -13.87 -1.47
CA HIS A 150 -17.95 -15.05 -0.68
C HIS A 150 -19.08 -15.72 -1.45
N LYS A 151 -18.74 -16.75 -2.23
CA LYS A 151 -19.75 -17.61 -2.83
C LYS A 151 -20.31 -18.43 -1.67
N ASP A 152 -21.41 -17.94 -1.09
CA ASP A 152 -22.32 -18.77 -0.34
C ASP A 152 -22.76 -19.89 -1.28
N THR A 153 -22.23 -21.08 -1.06
CA THR A 153 -22.93 -22.31 -1.44
C THR A 153 -23.20 -23.03 -0.13
N MET A 154 -24.34 -22.70 0.47
CA MET A 154 -25.10 -23.65 1.29
C MET A 154 -25.95 -24.51 0.36
N GLU A 155 -26.11 -25.78 0.74
CA GLU A 155 -27.11 -26.78 0.30
C GLU A 155 -26.90 -27.35 -1.12
N GLU A 156 -26.91 -28.66 -1.39
CA GLU A 156 -27.43 -29.88 -0.70
C GLU A 156 -26.38 -31.01 -0.64
#